data_AF-A0A5B6ZSD4-F1
#
_entry.id   AF-A0A5B6ZSD4-F1
#
_cell.length_a   1.000
_cell.length_b   1.000
_cell.length_c   1.000
_cell.angle_alpha   90.00
_cell.angle_beta   90.00
_cell.angle_gamma   90.00
#
_symmetry.space_group_name_H-M   'P 1'
#
loop_
_entity.id
_entity.type
_entity.pdbx_description
1 polymer ?
#
loop_
_entity_poly.entity_id
_entity_poly.type
_entity_poly.pdbx_seq_one_letter_code
_entity_poly.pdbx_strand_id
1 'polypeptide(L)'
;MRNKLLNTYRSFATESEREGISRNLQQTEEWLYEDGDDESENVYTEKLGDLKKLVDPIENRYKDEESRVQATRALLQCIVEYRMAAGSLPASERDAVINECNKAEQWLRDKTQQQDSLPKNVDPILWSSEIKRKSEALNAMCKHIMRSKASPQRPEDTMDSDQRSKQDDMRVD
;
A
#
# COMPACT_ATOMS: atom_id res chain seq x y z
N MET A 1 -7.20 22.23 17.85
CA MET A 1 -6.15 22.16 16.82
C MET A 1 -4.87 22.90 17.20
N ARG A 2 -4.94 24.19 17.59
CA ARG A 2 -3.76 25.00 17.99
C ARG A 2 -2.79 24.31 18.97
N ASN A 3 -3.32 23.72 20.04
CA ASN A 3 -2.49 22.98 21.01
C ASN A 3 -1.76 21.77 20.38
N LYS A 4 -2.43 21.01 19.49
CA LYS A 4 -1.79 19.89 18.78
C LYS A 4 -0.65 20.38 17.88
N LEU A 5 -0.80 21.52 17.21
CA LEU A 5 0.26 22.10 16.35
C LEU A 5 1.51 22.50 17.14
N LEU A 6 1.33 23.06 18.35
CA LEU A 6 2.42 23.50 19.21
C LEU A 6 3.12 22.35 19.94
N ASN A 7 2.39 21.25 20.19
CA ASN A 7 2.86 20.10 20.95
C ASN A 7 3.02 18.87 20.05
N THR A 8 1.95 18.12 19.83
CA THR A 8 1.94 16.81 19.14
C THR A 8 2.55 16.84 17.74
N TYR A 9 2.23 17.86 16.95
CA TYR A 9 2.63 17.96 15.54
C TYR A 9 3.85 18.85 15.32
N ARG A 10 4.49 19.32 16.40
CA ARG A 10 5.58 20.30 16.34
C ARG A 10 6.70 19.89 15.37
N SER A 11 7.08 18.62 15.37
CA SER A 11 8.14 18.10 14.49
C SER A 11 7.67 17.71 13.09
N PHE A 12 6.36 17.70 12.84
CA PHE A 12 5.75 17.25 11.57
C PHE A 12 5.25 18.41 10.71
N ALA A 13 5.33 19.63 11.24
CA ALA A 13 5.00 20.86 10.54
C ALA A 13 6.25 21.73 10.39
N THR A 14 6.36 22.39 9.23
CA THR A 14 7.26 23.52 9.03
C THR A 14 6.74 24.75 9.78
N GLU A 15 7.59 25.77 9.96
CA GLU A 15 7.13 27.03 10.56
C GLU A 15 6.05 27.70 9.72
N SER A 16 6.23 27.72 8.40
CA SER A 16 5.25 28.31 7.48
C SER A 16 3.90 27.60 7.53
N GLU A 17 3.87 26.27 7.62
CA GLU A 17 2.63 25.51 7.81
C GLU A 17 1.96 25.84 9.15
N ARG A 18 2.73 25.93 10.25
CA ARG A 18 2.19 26.30 11.58
C ARG A 18 1.60 27.70 11.59
N GLU A 19 2.30 28.67 11.02
CA GLU A 19 1.85 30.06 10.92
C GLU A 19 0.63 30.17 10.01
N GLY A 20 0.64 29.48 8.88
CA GLY A 20 -0.48 29.41 7.94
C GLY A 20 -1.75 28.88 8.60
N ILE A 21 -1.66 27.74 9.30
CA ILE A 21 -2.80 27.16 10.00
C ILE A 21 -3.25 28.04 11.17
N SER A 22 -2.31 28.62 11.93
CA SER A 22 -2.66 29.51 13.05
C SER A 22 -3.44 30.73 12.57
N ARG A 23 -3.01 31.35 11.46
CA ARG A 23 -3.74 32.46 10.84
C ARG A 23 -5.10 32.05 10.32
N ASN A 24 -5.20 30.92 9.62
CA ASN A 24 -6.48 30.44 9.10
C ASN A 24 -7.47 30.12 10.24
N LEU A 25 -7.00 29.47 11.31
CA LEU A 25 -7.82 29.22 12.51
C LEU A 25 -8.31 30.52 13.16
N GLN A 26 -7.47 31.55 13.22
CA GLN A 26 -7.85 32.86 13.74
C GLN A 26 -8.94 33.51 12.89
N GLN A 27 -8.76 33.52 11.56
CA GLN A 27 -9.76 34.07 10.64
C GLN A 27 -11.08 33.29 10.67
N THR A 28 -11.04 31.97 10.81
CA THR A 28 -12.26 31.17 10.97
C THR A 28 -12.96 31.50 12.28
N GLU A 29 -12.22 31.70 13.38
CA GLU A 29 -12.78 32.09 14.66
C GLU A 29 -13.41 33.49 14.61
N GLU A 30 -12.75 34.46 14.02
CA GLU A 30 -13.30 35.81 13.79
C GLU A 30 -14.58 35.75 12.95
N TRP A 31 -14.57 35.01 11.84
CA TRP A 31 -15.76 34.81 11.01
C TRP A 31 -16.92 34.20 11.80
N LEU A 32 -16.67 33.24 12.69
CA LEU A 32 -17.72 32.65 13.54
C LEU A 32 -18.38 33.67 14.49
N TYR A 33 -17.64 34.68 14.94
CA TYR A 33 -18.17 35.73 15.82
C TYR A 33 -18.85 36.88 15.08
N GLU A 34 -18.51 37.11 13.80
CA GLU A 34 -19.03 38.22 13.00
C GLU A 34 -20.18 37.79 12.08
N ASP A 35 -19.87 37.03 11.04
CA ASP A 35 -20.80 36.70 9.95
C ASP A 35 -21.35 35.26 10.06
N GLY A 36 -20.77 34.42 10.93
CA GLY A 36 -20.98 32.98 10.90
C GLY A 36 -22.30 32.49 11.51
N ASP A 37 -22.89 33.22 12.47
CA ASP A 37 -23.95 32.67 13.35
C ASP A 37 -25.17 32.10 12.59
N ASP A 38 -25.60 32.75 11.52
CA ASP A 38 -26.76 32.37 10.69
C ASP A 38 -26.38 31.82 9.30
N GLU A 39 -25.13 31.41 9.11
CA GLU A 39 -24.65 30.89 7.83
C GLU A 39 -25.13 29.46 7.53
N SER A 40 -25.12 29.11 6.25
CA SER A 40 -25.59 27.78 5.81
C SER A 40 -24.60 26.66 6.18
N GLU A 41 -25.11 25.44 6.38
CA GLU A 41 -24.30 24.23 6.61
C GLU A 41 -23.20 24.05 5.55
N ASN A 42 -23.48 24.39 4.29
CA ASN A 42 -22.51 24.30 3.21
C ASN A 42 -21.30 25.22 3.46
N VAL A 43 -21.53 26.46 3.89
CA VAL A 43 -20.45 27.42 4.19
C VAL A 43 -19.59 26.93 5.35
N TYR A 44 -20.22 26.40 6.41
CA TYR A 44 -19.51 25.76 7.51
C TYR A 44 -18.65 24.58 7.04
N THR A 45 -19.19 23.74 6.16
CA THR A 45 -18.50 22.58 5.61
C THR A 45 -17.31 23.00 4.75
N GLU A 46 -17.44 24.06 3.95
CA GLU A 46 -16.36 24.63 3.15
C GLU A 46 -15.23 25.17 4.04
N LYS A 47 -15.55 26.00 5.05
CA LYS A 47 -14.57 26.52 6.02
C LYS A 47 -13.82 25.39 6.73
N LEU A 48 -14.54 24.35 7.17
CA LEU A 48 -13.93 23.17 7.78
C LEU A 48 -13.07 22.39 6.78
N GLY A 49 -13.51 22.27 5.53
CA GLY A 49 -12.77 21.64 4.45
C GLY A 49 -11.44 22.34 4.18
N ASP A 50 -11.43 23.67 4.16
CA ASP A 50 -10.22 24.46 3.95
C ASP A 50 -9.22 24.31 5.11
N LEU A 51 -9.71 24.29 6.35
CA LEU A 51 -8.88 23.98 7.52
C LEU A 51 -8.27 22.57 7.43
N LYS A 52 -9.07 21.57 7.05
CA LYS A 52 -8.61 20.18 6.89
C LYS A 52 -7.53 20.07 5.83
N LYS A 53 -7.65 20.73 4.67
CA LYS A 53 -6.61 20.71 3.63
C LYS A 53 -5.23 21.14 4.14
N LEU A 54 -5.19 22.05 5.12
CA LEU A 54 -3.93 22.51 5.72
C LEU A 54 -3.42 21.56 6.82
N VAL A 55 -4.33 21.00 7.62
CA VAL A 55 -3.97 20.17 8.79
C VAL A 55 -3.71 18.71 8.42
N ASP A 56 -4.49 18.15 7.51
CA ASP A 56 -4.47 16.74 7.17
C ASP A 56 -3.08 16.26 6.73
N PRO A 57 -2.29 17.00 5.90
CA PRO A 57 -0.93 16.57 5.56
C PRO A 57 -0.05 16.38 6.79
N ILE A 58 -0.11 17.28 7.77
CA ILE A 58 0.68 17.22 9.00
C ILE A 58 0.22 16.05 9.87
N GLU A 59 -1.09 15.88 10.02
CA GLU A 59 -1.64 14.77 10.80
C GLU A 59 -1.31 13.42 10.14
N ASN A 60 -1.31 13.36 8.81
CA ASN A 60 -0.92 12.18 8.06
C ASN A 60 0.56 11.85 8.25
N ARG A 61 1.47 12.82 8.19
CA ARG A 61 2.91 12.60 8.50
C ARG A 61 3.10 12.04 9.92
N TYR A 62 2.40 12.62 10.89
CA TYR A 62 2.43 12.18 12.29
C TYR A 62 1.93 10.73 12.45
N LYS A 63 0.76 10.41 11.90
CA LYS A 63 0.17 9.07 11.99
C LYS A 63 0.97 8.02 11.23
N ASP A 64 1.58 8.41 10.12
CA ASP A 64 2.34 7.48 9.29
C ASP A 64 3.63 7.02 9.95
N GLU A 65 4.24 7.82 10.84
CA GLU A 65 5.47 7.41 11.54
C GLU A 65 5.31 6.05 12.26
N GLU A 66 4.29 5.92 13.11
CA GLU A 66 4.00 4.65 13.80
C GLU A 66 3.48 3.59 12.81
N SER A 67 2.62 3.98 11.87
CA SER A 67 2.08 3.05 10.86
C SER A 67 3.17 2.43 10.00
N ARG A 68 4.24 3.16 9.72
CA ARG A 68 5.40 2.74 8.93
C ARG A 68 6.25 1.75 9.70
N VAL A 69 6.46 1.96 11.01
CA VAL A 69 7.13 0.98 11.87
C VAL A 69 6.37 -0.34 11.88
N GLN A 70 5.04 -0.30 12.01
CA GLN A 70 4.19 -1.49 12.01
C GLN A 70 4.22 -2.20 10.65
N ALA A 71 4.08 -1.47 9.54
CA ALA A 71 4.15 -2.04 8.19
C ALA A 71 5.52 -2.66 7.89
N THR A 72 6.60 -2.02 8.35
CA THR A 72 7.98 -2.53 8.22
C THR A 72 8.13 -3.87 8.94
N ARG A 73 7.68 -3.94 10.20
CA ARG A 73 7.70 -5.19 10.98
C ARG A 73 6.90 -6.30 10.29
N ALA A 74 5.72 -5.98 9.77
CA ALA A 74 4.88 -6.94 9.06
C ALA A 74 5.55 -7.47 7.78
N LEU A 75 6.18 -6.60 6.99
CA LEU A 75 6.91 -7.02 5.78
C LEU A 75 8.11 -7.91 6.14
N LEU A 76 8.90 -7.55 7.14
CA LEU A 76 10.03 -8.37 7.60
C LEU A 76 9.58 -9.73 8.12
N GLN A 77 8.49 -9.77 8.88
CA GLN A 77 7.89 -11.02 9.34
C GLN A 77 7.45 -11.90 8.16
N CYS A 78 6.78 -11.31 7.17
CA CYS A 78 6.38 -12.01 5.94
C CYS A 78 7.59 -12.59 5.17
N ILE A 79 8.69 -11.83 5.09
CA ILE A 79 9.94 -12.28 4.48
C ILE A 79 10.49 -13.51 5.22
N VAL A 80 10.52 -13.49 6.56
CA VAL A 80 11.00 -14.61 7.38
C VAL A 80 10.13 -15.85 7.18
N GLU A 81 8.81 -15.69 7.18
CA GLU A 81 7.85 -16.78 6.94
C GLU A 81 8.07 -17.45 5.58
N TYR A 82 8.24 -16.67 4.52
CA TYR A 82 8.48 -17.23 3.19
C TYR A 82 9.85 -17.91 3.06
N ARG A 83 10.90 -17.36 3.68
CA ARG A 83 12.21 -18.01 3.72
C ARG A 83 12.16 -19.37 4.43
N MET A 84 11.43 -19.45 5.55
CA MET A 84 11.22 -20.72 6.26
C MET A 84 10.43 -21.72 5.41
N ALA A 85 9.31 -21.29 4.82
CA ALA A 85 8.48 -22.14 3.96
C ALA A 85 9.24 -22.65 2.72
N ALA A 86 10.15 -21.84 2.18
CA ALA A 86 10.98 -22.20 1.04
C ALA A 86 11.96 -23.35 1.34
N GLY A 87 12.29 -23.61 2.61
CA GLY A 87 13.17 -24.70 3.01
C GLY A 87 12.68 -26.08 2.58
N SER A 88 11.36 -26.26 2.46
CA SER A 88 10.72 -27.52 2.04
C SER A 88 10.48 -27.62 0.53
N LEU A 89 10.83 -26.60 -0.26
CA LEU A 89 10.57 -26.55 -1.69
C LEU A 89 11.73 -27.16 -2.52
N PRO A 90 11.45 -27.63 -3.75
CA PRO A 90 12.47 -27.95 -4.74
C PRO A 90 13.43 -26.78 -4.96
N ALA A 91 14.68 -27.07 -5.33
CA ALA A 91 15.74 -26.04 -5.44
C ALA A 91 15.33 -24.83 -6.28
N SER A 92 14.76 -25.05 -7.47
CA SER A 92 14.33 -23.96 -8.35
C SER A 92 13.25 -23.06 -7.74
N GLU A 93 12.30 -23.61 -6.99
CA GLU A 93 11.21 -22.85 -6.36
C GLU A 93 11.71 -22.14 -5.11
N ARG A 94 12.52 -22.84 -4.30
CA ARG A 94 13.20 -22.25 -3.15
C ARG A 94 14.00 -21.03 -3.57
N ASP A 95 14.87 -21.17 -4.57
CA ASP A 95 15.74 -20.08 -5.02
C ASP A 95 14.93 -18.90 -5.57
N ALA A 96 13.80 -19.18 -6.26
CA ALA A 96 12.88 -18.14 -6.71
C ALA A 96 12.22 -17.39 -5.54
N VAL A 97 11.72 -18.09 -4.52
CA VAL A 97 11.14 -17.46 -3.31
C VAL A 97 12.20 -16.64 -2.56
N ILE A 98 13.39 -17.20 -2.36
CA ILE A 98 14.50 -16.50 -1.69
C ILE A 98 14.89 -15.24 -2.45
N ASN A 99 14.92 -15.28 -3.78
CA ASN A 99 15.22 -14.11 -4.61
C ASN A 99 14.17 -13.00 -4.44
N GLU A 100 12.87 -13.33 -4.45
CA GLU A 100 11.80 -12.34 -4.21
C GLU A 100 11.86 -11.75 -2.80
N CYS A 101 12.13 -12.56 -1.78
CA CYS A 101 12.39 -12.10 -0.42
C CYS A 101 13.57 -11.13 -0.35
N ASN A 102 14.69 -11.44 -1.00
CA ASN A 102 15.88 -10.59 -1.02
C ASN A 102 15.61 -9.25 -1.71
N LYS A 103 14.89 -9.25 -2.84
CA LYS A 103 14.47 -8.02 -3.53
C LYS A 103 13.57 -7.15 -2.66
N ALA A 104 12.64 -7.75 -1.93
CA ALA A 104 11.75 -7.03 -1.02
C ALA A 104 12.52 -6.42 0.16
N GLU A 105 13.43 -7.19 0.76
CA GLU A 105 14.28 -6.72 1.86
C GLU A 105 15.22 -5.58 1.42
N GLN A 106 15.88 -5.72 0.26
CA GLN A 106 16.76 -4.67 -0.27
C GLN A 106 15.98 -3.39 -0.54
N TRP A 107 14.82 -3.49 -1.20
CA TRP A 107 13.95 -2.34 -1.45
C TRP A 107 13.55 -1.62 -0.15
N LEU A 108 13.21 -2.38 0.89
CA LEU A 108 12.83 -1.82 2.18
C LEU A 108 14.02 -1.08 2.82
N ARG A 109 15.21 -1.70 2.82
CA ARG A 109 16.44 -1.09 3.34
C ARG A 109 16.78 0.22 2.63
N ASP A 110 16.77 0.21 1.30
CA ASP A 110 17.09 1.40 0.49
C ASP A 110 16.11 2.55 0.76
N LYS A 111 14.81 2.23 0.80
CA LYS A 111 13.77 3.23 1.03
C LYS A 111 13.77 3.76 2.46
N THR A 112 14.02 2.90 3.46
CA THR A 112 14.18 3.33 4.85
C THR A 112 15.38 4.25 4.99
N GLN A 113 16.53 3.92 4.40
CA GLN A 113 17.71 4.79 4.46
C GLN A 113 17.45 6.17 3.82
N GLN A 114 16.77 6.20 2.66
CA GLN A 114 16.38 7.47 2.03
C GLN A 114 15.42 8.25 2.95
N GLN A 115 14.45 7.59 3.58
CA GLN A 115 13.47 8.22 4.46
C GLN A 115 14.12 8.78 5.73
N ASP A 116 15.07 8.07 6.33
CA ASP A 116 15.76 8.47 7.55
C ASP A 116 16.65 9.72 7.34
N SER A 117 17.03 10.00 6.08
CA SER A 117 17.76 11.22 5.72
C SER A 117 16.88 12.48 5.64
N LEU A 118 15.55 12.32 5.65
CA LEU A 118 14.61 13.41 5.47
C LEU A 118 14.09 13.94 6.82
N PRO A 119 13.83 15.26 6.92
CA PRO A 119 13.15 15.83 8.07
C PRO A 119 11.74 15.24 8.30
N LYS A 120 11.26 15.22 9.54
CA LYS A 120 9.91 14.72 9.87
C LYS A 120 8.76 15.61 9.36
N ASN A 121 9.07 16.85 8.99
CA ASN A 121 8.10 17.85 8.52
C ASN A 121 8.00 17.93 6.99
N VAL A 122 8.60 16.99 6.27
CA VAL A 122 8.34 16.80 4.84
C VAL A 122 7.51 15.54 4.64
N ASP A 123 6.82 15.48 3.51
CA ASP A 123 6.06 14.28 3.15
C ASP A 123 7.01 13.07 3.04
N PRO A 124 6.71 11.95 3.72
CA PRO A 124 7.45 10.71 3.57
C PRO A 124 7.57 10.29 2.11
N ILE A 125 8.73 9.75 1.76
CA ILE A 125 8.98 9.07 0.47
C ILE A 125 8.70 7.57 0.54
N LEU A 126 8.48 7.07 1.77
CA LEU A 126 8.15 5.70 2.08
C LEU A 126 6.94 5.74 3.01
N TRP A 127 5.75 5.75 2.44
CA TRP A 127 4.52 5.68 3.22
C TRP A 127 4.27 4.26 3.71
N SER A 128 3.58 4.12 4.85
CA SER A 128 3.14 2.81 5.33
C SER A 128 2.27 2.06 4.31
N SER A 129 1.50 2.78 3.50
CA SER A 129 0.70 2.23 2.39
C SER A 129 1.56 1.60 1.30
N GLU A 130 2.73 2.17 0.99
CA GLU A 130 3.66 1.61 0.01
C GLU A 130 4.32 0.33 0.53
N ILE A 131 4.68 0.30 1.81
CA ILE A 131 5.21 -0.92 2.45
C ILE A 131 4.16 -2.03 2.44
N LYS A 132 2.90 -1.70 2.76
CA LYS A 132 1.78 -2.67 2.69
C LYS A 132 1.60 -3.22 1.28
N ARG A 133 1.57 -2.35 0.24
CA ARG A 133 1.52 -2.77 -1.17
C ARG A 133 2.71 -3.68 -1.55
N LYS A 134 3.92 -3.37 -1.07
CA LYS A 134 5.09 -4.22 -1.28
C LYS A 134 4.91 -5.60 -0.64
N SER A 135 4.37 -5.65 0.57
CA SER A 135 4.06 -6.90 1.27
C SER A 135 3.00 -7.73 0.53
N GLU A 136 1.96 -7.09 0.01
CA GLU A 136 0.93 -7.75 -0.80
C GLU A 136 1.51 -8.31 -2.10
N ALA A 137 2.38 -7.56 -2.78
CA ALA A 137 3.07 -8.01 -3.98
C ALA A 137 3.99 -9.21 -3.70
N LEU A 138 4.80 -9.17 -2.63
CA LEU A 138 5.63 -10.30 -2.22
C LEU A 138 4.77 -11.54 -1.94
N ASN A 139 3.69 -11.37 -1.19
CA ASN A 139 2.76 -12.44 -0.85
C ASN A 139 2.12 -13.08 -2.09
N ALA A 140 1.72 -12.27 -3.08
CA ALA A 140 1.17 -12.78 -4.33
C ALA A 140 2.21 -13.57 -5.14
N MET A 141 3.43 -13.04 -5.28
CA MET A 141 4.51 -13.68 -6.04
C MET A 141 4.94 -15.00 -5.40
N CYS A 142 5.19 -15.03 -4.09
CA CYS A 142 5.58 -16.25 -3.39
C CYS A 142 4.49 -17.33 -3.47
N LYS A 143 3.21 -16.96 -3.27
CA LYS A 143 2.09 -17.90 -3.44
C LYS A 143 2.00 -18.45 -4.85
N HIS A 144 2.28 -17.63 -5.87
CA HIS A 144 2.28 -18.09 -7.25
C HIS A 144 3.38 -19.14 -7.48
N ILE A 145 4.62 -18.84 -7.09
CA ILE A 145 5.77 -19.76 -7.22
C ILE A 145 5.48 -21.10 -6.53
N MET A 146 4.95 -21.06 -5.31
CA MET A 146 4.64 -22.26 -4.52
C MET A 146 3.46 -23.07 -5.08
N ARG A 147 2.55 -22.46 -5.86
CA ARG A 147 1.39 -23.13 -6.45
C ARG A 147 1.67 -23.73 -7.83
N SER A 148 2.59 -23.13 -8.60
CA SER A 148 2.84 -23.50 -10.00
C SER A 148 3.26 -24.96 -10.25
N LYS A 149 3.51 -25.77 -9.21
CA LYS A 149 3.78 -27.22 -9.33
C LYS A 149 2.92 -28.15 -8.48
N ALA A 150 1.94 -27.64 -7.73
CA ALA A 150 0.97 -28.49 -7.03
C ALA A 150 -0.11 -29.08 -7.96
N SER A 151 -0.10 -28.74 -9.26
CA SER A 151 -0.98 -29.33 -10.26
C SER A 151 -0.20 -30.32 -11.14
N PRO A 152 -0.44 -31.64 -11.02
CA PRO A 152 -0.04 -32.58 -12.05
C PRO A 152 -0.92 -32.30 -13.28
N GLN A 153 -0.34 -31.75 -14.36
CA GLN A 153 -0.94 -31.98 -15.68
C GLN A 153 -0.93 -33.50 -15.89
N ARG A 154 -2.11 -34.12 -15.91
CA ARG A 154 -2.25 -35.50 -16.38
C ARG A 154 -1.65 -35.58 -17.78
N PRO A 155 -0.80 -36.56 -18.10
CA PRO A 155 -0.49 -36.85 -19.47
C PRO A 155 -1.74 -37.48 -20.09
N GLU A 156 -2.42 -36.77 -20.99
CA GLU A 156 -3.22 -37.47 -22.00
C GLU A 156 -2.25 -37.90 -23.10
N ASP A 157 -1.90 -39.18 -23.04
CA ASP A 157 -1.20 -39.90 -24.08
C ASP A 157 -2.00 -39.87 -25.39
N THR A 158 -1.24 -39.61 -26.43
CA THR A 158 -1.52 -39.64 -27.87
C THR A 158 -2.07 -40.97 -28.41
N MET A 159 -2.77 -40.87 -29.56
CA MET A 159 -2.96 -41.84 -30.69
C MET A 159 -4.45 -42.16 -30.97
N ASP A 160 -5.11 -41.52 -31.95
CA ASP A 160 -5.06 -41.74 -33.41
C ASP A 160 -5.55 -43.14 -33.86
N SER A 161 -6.76 -43.20 -34.45
CA SER A 161 -6.95 -43.66 -35.84
C SER A 161 -8.46 -43.84 -36.16
N ASP A 162 -8.92 -42.98 -37.07
CA ASP A 162 -9.69 -43.28 -38.28
C ASP A 162 -10.76 -44.42 -38.26
N GLN A 163 -12.03 -44.05 -38.37
CA GLN A 163 -12.94 -44.78 -39.26
C GLN A 163 -14.01 -43.86 -39.86
N ARG A 164 -13.67 -43.34 -41.03
CA ARG A 164 -14.54 -42.74 -42.03
C ARG A 164 -15.39 -43.86 -42.67
N SER A 165 -16.71 -43.83 -42.52
CA SER A 165 -17.61 -44.41 -43.54
C SER A 165 -18.77 -43.46 -43.81
N LYS A 166 -18.76 -42.98 -45.05
CA LYS A 166 -19.74 -42.11 -45.69
C LYS A 166 -21.12 -42.76 -45.69
N GLN A 167 -22.14 -41.96 -45.42
CA GLN A 167 -23.53 -42.27 -45.72
C GLN A 167 -23.98 -41.25 -46.77
N ASP A 168 -24.06 -41.69 -48.03
CA ASP A 168 -24.73 -40.98 -49.12
C ASP A 168 -25.63 -42.01 -49.84
N ASP A 169 -26.92 -41.86 -49.57
CA ASP A 169 -28.03 -41.74 -50.52
C ASP A 169 -28.05 -42.64 -51.80
N MET A 170 -29.00 -43.59 -51.88
CA MET A 170 -30.16 -43.54 -52.79
C MET A 170 -30.93 -44.87 -52.94
N ARG A 171 -32.26 -44.78 -52.70
CA ARG A 171 -33.43 -45.33 -53.41
C ARG A 171 -33.48 -46.75 -54.03
N VAL A 172 -34.60 -47.42 -53.68
CA VAL A 172 -35.63 -48.08 -54.54
C VAL A 172 -35.24 -49.35 -55.30
N ASP A 173 -35.78 -50.48 -54.87
CA ASP A 173 -36.90 -51.19 -55.52
C ASP A 173 -37.66 -52.06 -54.50
#